data_AF-A0A9U8EMP6-F1
#
_entry.id   AF-A0A9U8EMP6-F1
#
_cell.length_a   1.000
_cell.length_b   1.000
_cell.length_c   1.000
_cell.angle_alpha   90.00
_cell.angle_beta   90.00
_cell.angle_gamma   90.00
#
_symmetry.space_group_name_H-M   'P 1'
#
loop_
_entity.id
_entity.type
_entity.pdbx_description
1 polymer ?
#
loop_
_entity_poly.entity_id
_entity_poly.type
_entity_poly.pdbx_seq_one_letter_code
_entity_poly.pdbx_strand_id
1 'polypeptide(L)'
;MDTDSSAIGSQLLDYVIELEGVAEEILADRREIIDLDRQRNKTREAVRALQKNKSNTKTWLCAGNMFIKVETKKAINMLNKDFDVIENEISKLRSTLKPKVNKLRDLEKKDDLKGFNLSPLTPSELNSVESLL
;
A
#
# COMPACT_ATOMS: atom_id res chain seq x y z
N MET A 1 13.08 -49.80 6.48
CA MET A 1 14.04 -48.87 5.84
C MET A 1 13.28 -47.61 5.37
N ASP A 2 12.25 -47.22 6.12
CA ASP A 2 11.13 -46.39 5.63
C ASP A 2 10.94 -45.09 6.45
N THR A 3 11.73 -44.93 7.52
CA THR A 3 11.65 -43.78 8.44
C THR A 3 12.24 -42.50 7.84
N ASP A 4 13.23 -42.62 6.96
CA ASP A 4 13.92 -41.45 6.37
C ASP A 4 13.10 -40.81 5.25
N SER A 5 12.35 -41.62 4.48
CA SER A 5 11.47 -41.09 3.42
C SER A 5 10.27 -40.33 3.98
N SER A 6 9.74 -40.75 5.14
CA SER A 6 8.65 -40.05 5.82
C SER A 6 9.11 -38.71 6.40
N ALA A 7 10.34 -38.63 6.92
CA ALA A 7 10.89 -37.42 7.53
C ALA A 7 11.23 -36.34 6.49
N ILE A 8 11.71 -36.75 5.30
CA ILE A 8 11.95 -35.83 4.18
C ILE A 8 10.63 -35.24 3.67
N GLY A 9 9.57 -36.06 3.63
CA GLY A 9 8.23 -35.63 3.22
C GLY A 9 7.66 -34.53 4.12
N SER A 10 7.78 -34.67 5.45
CA SER A 10 7.31 -33.64 6.39
C SER A 10 8.10 -32.33 6.26
N GLN A 11 9.42 -32.41 6.11
CA GLN A 11 10.27 -31.20 5.95
C GLN A 11 9.97 -30.43 4.67
N LEU A 12 9.72 -31.15 3.56
CA LEU A 12 9.33 -30.53 2.31
C LEU A 12 7.96 -29.84 2.42
N LEU A 13 7.02 -30.48 3.13
CA LEU A 13 5.67 -29.97 3.32
C LEU A 13 5.68 -28.69 4.16
N ASP A 14 6.46 -28.66 5.24
CA ASP A 14 6.65 -27.46 6.08
C ASP A 14 7.25 -26.29 5.27
N TYR A 15 8.23 -26.58 4.41
CA TYR A 15 8.83 -25.57 3.54
C TYR A 15 7.85 -25.00 2.51
N VAL A 16 7.01 -25.86 1.89
CA VAL A 16 5.98 -25.40 0.95
C VAL A 16 4.92 -24.57 1.67
N ILE A 17 4.52 -24.95 2.89
CA ILE A 17 3.59 -24.16 3.70
C ILE A 17 4.17 -22.76 3.98
N GLU A 18 5.44 -22.67 4.37
CA GLU A 18 6.07 -21.37 4.61
C GLU A 18 6.11 -20.51 3.34
N LEU A 19 6.46 -21.12 2.21
CA LEU A 19 6.51 -20.43 0.92
C LEU A 19 5.13 -19.91 0.49
N GLU A 20 4.10 -20.75 0.56
CA GLU A 20 2.71 -20.38 0.25
C GLU A 20 2.20 -19.28 1.20
N GLY A 21 2.50 -19.37 2.49
CA GLY A 21 2.09 -18.34 3.46
C GLY A 21 2.68 -16.97 3.12
N VAL A 22 3.97 -16.90 2.79
CA VAL A 22 4.61 -15.63 2.37
C VAL A 22 4.04 -15.13 1.04
N ALA A 23 3.76 -16.03 0.09
CA ALA A 23 3.16 -15.67 -1.18
C ALA A 23 1.74 -15.11 -1.02
N GLU A 24 0.92 -15.71 -0.16
CA GLU A 24 -0.45 -15.28 0.12
C GLU A 24 -0.47 -13.89 0.77
N GLU A 25 0.42 -13.62 1.74
CA GLU A 25 0.56 -12.29 2.32
C GLU A 25 0.90 -11.22 1.29
N ILE A 26 1.82 -11.49 0.37
CA ILE A 26 2.20 -10.55 -0.70
C ILE A 26 1.02 -10.27 -1.63
N LEU A 27 0.22 -11.29 -1.95
CA LEU A 27 -0.97 -11.15 -2.78
C LEU A 27 -2.07 -10.35 -2.06
N ALA A 28 -2.24 -10.57 -0.76
CA ALA A 28 -3.18 -9.82 0.08
C ALA A 28 -2.79 -8.33 0.15
N ASP A 29 -1.53 -8.03 0.49
CA ASP A 29 -1.00 -6.65 0.54
C ASP A 29 -1.18 -5.94 -0.82
N ARG A 30 -0.90 -6.64 -1.92
CA ARG A 30 -1.10 -6.10 -3.28
C ARG A 30 -2.57 -5.77 -3.54
N ARG A 31 -3.49 -6.62 -3.06
CA ARG A 31 -4.92 -6.38 -3.24
C ARG A 31 -5.38 -5.18 -2.42
N GLU A 32 -4.93 -5.08 -1.18
CA GLU A 32 -5.20 -3.96 -0.29
C GLU A 32 -4.75 -2.63 -0.90
N ILE A 33 -3.54 -2.57 -1.49
CA ILE A 33 -3.05 -1.39 -2.20
C ILE A 33 -4.00 -0.97 -3.34
N ILE A 34 -4.54 -1.93 -4.10
CA ILE A 34 -5.47 -1.65 -5.21
C ILE A 34 -6.78 -1.07 -4.66
N ASP A 35 -7.31 -1.62 -3.58
CA ASP A 35 -8.58 -1.19 -3.01
C ASP A 35 -8.45 0.17 -2.32
N LEU A 36 -7.34 0.45 -1.64
CA LEU A 36 -6.99 1.78 -1.11
C LEU A 36 -6.83 2.81 -2.24
N ASP A 37 -6.17 2.46 -3.35
CA ASP A 37 -6.01 3.40 -4.47
C ASP A 37 -7.35 3.72 -5.17
N ARG A 38 -8.26 2.73 -5.24
CA ARG A 38 -9.65 2.98 -5.68
C ARG A 38 -10.37 3.96 -4.76
N GLN A 39 -10.23 3.81 -3.45
CA GLN A 39 -10.83 4.72 -2.48
C GLN A 39 -10.22 6.12 -2.58
N ARG A 40 -8.90 6.23 -2.67
CA ARG A 40 -8.17 7.48 -2.89
C ARG A 40 -8.67 8.23 -4.13
N ASN A 41 -8.83 7.52 -5.25
CA ASN A 41 -9.32 8.13 -6.49
C ASN A 41 -10.76 8.65 -6.33
N LYS A 42 -11.65 7.89 -5.69
CA LYS A 42 -13.02 8.32 -5.37
C LYS A 42 -13.04 9.55 -4.46
N THR A 43 -12.20 9.59 -3.43
CA THR A 43 -12.08 10.75 -2.54
C THR A 43 -11.64 11.99 -3.33
N ARG A 44 -10.67 11.85 -4.23
CA ARG A 44 -10.21 12.94 -5.10
C ARG A 44 -11.31 13.45 -6.04
N GLU A 45 -12.08 12.55 -6.64
CA GLU A 45 -13.24 12.90 -7.46
C GLU A 45 -14.32 13.63 -6.66
N ALA A 46 -14.62 13.15 -5.45
CA ALA A 46 -15.57 13.79 -4.55
C ALA A 46 -15.13 15.20 -4.16
N VAL A 47 -13.86 15.40 -3.76
CA VAL A 47 -13.31 16.72 -3.43
C VAL A 47 -13.43 17.68 -4.62
N ARG A 48 -13.09 17.22 -5.84
CA ARG A 48 -13.23 18.05 -7.05
C ARG A 48 -14.68 18.39 -7.36
N ALA A 49 -15.61 17.46 -7.18
CA ALA A 49 -17.03 17.72 -7.37
C ALA A 49 -17.56 18.76 -6.38
N LEU A 50 -17.14 18.71 -5.11
CA LEU A 50 -17.51 19.70 -4.10
C LEU A 50 -16.91 21.08 -4.38
N GLN A 51 -15.66 21.15 -4.85
CA GLN A 51 -15.00 22.41 -5.20
C GLN A 51 -15.63 23.09 -6.43
N LYS A 52 -16.12 22.30 -7.40
CA LYS A 52 -16.81 22.83 -8.59
C LYS A 52 -18.18 23.44 -8.23
N ASN A 53 -18.89 22.85 -7.27
CA ASN A 53 -20.21 23.31 -6.83
C ASN A 53 -20.12 24.42 -5.76
N LYS A 54 -19.59 25.60 -6.14
CA LYS A 54 -19.42 26.74 -5.22
C LYS A 54 -20.71 27.37 -4.72
N SER A 55 -21.86 27.09 -5.36
CA SER A 55 -23.15 27.67 -4.96
C SER A 55 -23.75 27.02 -3.71
N ASN A 56 -23.34 25.79 -3.37
CA ASN A 56 -23.99 25.04 -2.30
C ASN A 56 -23.20 25.14 -0.99
N THR A 57 -23.82 25.74 0.03
CA THR A 57 -23.18 25.99 1.34
C THR A 57 -23.10 24.74 2.21
N LYS A 58 -24.02 23.77 1.98
CA LYS A 58 -24.12 22.52 2.74
C LYS A 58 -24.19 21.32 1.80
N THR A 59 -23.54 20.24 2.21
CA THR A 59 -23.44 18.98 1.47
C THR A 59 -23.83 17.82 2.38
N TRP A 60 -24.45 16.79 1.81
CA TRP A 60 -24.72 15.53 2.50
C TRP A 60 -23.52 14.60 2.40
N LEU A 61 -23.02 14.15 3.55
CA LEU A 61 -21.96 13.16 3.66
C LEU A 61 -22.57 11.84 4.15
N CYS A 62 -22.16 10.73 3.54
CA CYS A 62 -22.55 9.39 3.98
C CYS A 62 -21.54 8.89 5.03
N ALA A 63 -22.03 8.50 6.19
CA ALA A 63 -21.25 7.87 7.25
C ALA A 63 -21.94 6.54 7.61
N GLY A 64 -21.43 5.43 7.08
CA GLY A 64 -22.01 4.10 7.27
C GLY A 64 -23.42 4.02 6.67
N ASN A 65 -24.44 3.94 7.55
CA ASN A 65 -25.86 3.88 7.19
C ASN A 65 -26.59 5.22 7.34
N MET A 66 -25.89 6.31 7.65
CA MET A 66 -26.50 7.62 7.90
C MET A 66 -26.01 8.69 6.93
N PHE A 67 -26.86 9.67 6.64
CA PHE A 67 -26.48 10.88 5.91
C PHE A 67 -26.45 12.07 6.86
N ILE A 68 -25.32 12.77 6.91
CA ILE A 68 -25.10 13.93 7.77
C ILE A 68 -24.95 15.16 6.89
N LYS A 69 -25.73 16.21 7.19
CA LYS A 69 -25.61 17.49 6.50
C LYS A 69 -24.51 18.32 7.14
N VAL A 70 -23.46 18.60 6.38
CA VAL A 70 -22.28 19.34 6.85
C VAL A 70 -22.01 20.52 5.93
N GLU A 71 -21.32 21.54 6.42
CA GLU A 71 -20.84 22.62 5.57
C GLU A 71 -19.83 22.09 4.55
N THR A 72 -19.91 22.59 3.31
CA THR A 72 -19.08 22.09 2.20
C THR A 72 -17.58 22.25 2.48
N LYS A 73 -17.16 23.34 3.14
CA LYS A 73 -15.76 23.54 3.55
C LYS A 73 -15.29 22.49 4.56
N LYS A 74 -16.13 22.16 5.55
CA LYS A 74 -15.84 21.15 6.56
C LYS A 74 -15.77 19.75 5.96
N ALA A 75 -16.68 19.44 5.02
CA ALA A 75 -16.67 18.19 4.28
C ALA A 75 -15.39 18.02 3.45
N ILE A 76 -14.94 19.07 2.74
CA ILE A 76 -13.67 19.04 1.99
C ILE A 76 -12.48 18.79 2.93
N ASN A 77 -12.42 19.49 4.05
CA ASN A 77 -11.33 19.30 5.02
C ASN A 77 -11.32 17.88 5.61
N MET A 78 -12.49 17.27 5.83
CA MET A 78 -12.60 15.90 6.30
C MET A 78 -12.08 14.92 5.24
N LEU A 79 -12.55 15.06 3.99
CA LEU A 79 -12.10 14.21 2.87
C LEU A 79 -10.59 14.34 2.59
N ASN A 80 -10.01 15.53 2.77
CA ASN A 80 -8.56 15.71 2.62
C ASN A 80 -7.77 14.98 3.71
N LYS A 81 -8.25 14.98 4.97
CA LYS A 81 -7.62 14.20 6.03
C LYS A 81 -7.71 12.70 5.74
N ASP A 82 -8.85 12.23 5.26
CA ASP A 82 -9.02 10.83 4.86
C ASP A 82 -8.07 10.46 3.72
N PHE A 83 -7.86 11.38 2.77
CA PHE A 83 -6.88 11.22 1.68
C PHE A 83 -5.46 11.05 2.22
N ASP A 84 -5.02 11.92 3.16
CA ASP A 84 -3.69 11.83 3.77
C ASP A 84 -3.48 10.51 4.53
N VAL A 85 -4.52 10.02 5.22
CA VAL A 85 -4.46 8.72 5.91
C VAL A 85 -4.26 7.57 4.91
N ILE A 86 -5.05 7.54 3.84
CA ILE A 86 -4.95 6.51 2.80
C ILE A 86 -3.57 6.57 2.11
N GLU A 87 -3.04 7.76 1.85
CA GLU A 87 -1.72 7.93 1.24
C GLU A 87 -0.60 7.39 2.13
N ASN A 88 -0.66 7.68 3.42
CA ASN A 88 0.29 7.14 4.40
C ASN A 88 0.22 5.61 4.50
N GLU A 89 -0.99 5.04 4.45
CA GLU A 89 -1.19 3.59 4.48
C GLU A 89 -0.66 2.90 3.22
N ILE A 90 -0.92 3.45 2.03
CA ILE A 90 -0.35 2.97 0.77
C ILE A 90 1.19 3.01 0.81
N SER A 91 1.76 4.09 1.35
CA SER A 91 3.22 4.24 1.49
C SER A 91 3.81 3.16 2.40
N LYS A 92 3.17 2.91 3.55
CA LYS A 92 3.56 1.85 4.51
C LYS A 92 3.44 0.44 3.91
N LEU A 93 2.35 0.15 3.19
CA LEU A 93 2.19 -1.15 2.53
C LEU A 93 3.27 -1.37 1.47
N ARG A 94 3.59 -0.34 0.68
CA ARG A 94 4.66 -0.42 -0.33
C ARG A 94 6.04 -0.63 0.28
N SER A 95 6.36 0.02 1.40
CA SER A 95 7.65 -0.18 2.06
C SER A 95 7.76 -1.57 2.70
N THR A 96 6.63 -2.11 3.18
CA THR A 96 6.56 -3.45 3.80
C THR A 96 6.54 -4.58 2.76
N LEU A 97 6.04 -4.33 1.55
CA LEU A 97 6.01 -5.32 0.47
C LEU A 97 7.42 -5.70 -0.02
N LYS A 98 8.35 -4.74 -0.07
CA LYS A 98 9.73 -4.97 -0.54
C LYS A 98 10.48 -6.06 0.24
N PRO A 99 10.57 -6.01 1.59
CA PRO A 99 11.24 -7.06 2.36
C PRO A 99 10.49 -8.39 2.29
N LYS A 100 9.16 -8.41 2.22
CA LYS A 100 8.39 -9.66 2.04
C LYS A 100 8.74 -10.36 0.73
N VAL A 101 8.84 -9.60 -0.37
CA VAL A 101 9.24 -10.14 -1.68
C VAL A 101 10.67 -10.66 -1.67
N ASN A 102 11.60 -9.98 -0.98
CA ASN A 102 12.96 -10.51 -0.81
C ASN A 102 12.95 -11.82 0.00
N LYS A 103 12.19 -11.89 1.10
CA LYS A 103 12.03 -13.14 1.88
C LYS A 103 11.51 -14.29 1.00
N LEU A 104 10.54 -14.02 0.11
CA LEU A 104 10.05 -15.03 -0.83
C LEU A 104 11.15 -15.51 -1.78
N ARG A 105 12.01 -14.60 -2.28
CA ARG A 105 13.14 -14.96 -3.14
C ARG A 105 14.22 -15.77 -2.43
N ASP A 106 14.50 -15.43 -1.18
CA ASP A 106 15.42 -16.18 -0.31
C ASP A 106 14.91 -17.62 -0.14
N LEU A 107 13.61 -17.77 0.14
CA LEU A 107 12.96 -19.08 0.22
C LEU A 107 13.10 -19.82 -1.11
N GLU A 108 12.84 -19.18 -2.24
CA GLU A 108 12.97 -19.77 -3.59
C GLU A 108 14.43 -20.02 -4.04
N LYS A 109 15.44 -19.65 -3.24
CA LYS A 109 16.88 -19.72 -3.59
C LYS A 109 17.21 -18.97 -4.88
N LYS A 110 16.54 -17.85 -5.14
CA LYS A 110 16.85 -16.94 -6.26
C LYS A 110 17.71 -15.79 -5.76
N ASP A 111 18.52 -15.22 -6.64
CA ASP A 111 19.30 -14.02 -6.33
C ASP A 111 18.40 -12.87 -5.86
N ASP A 112 18.97 -11.93 -5.10
CA ASP A 112 18.28 -10.70 -4.70
C ASP A 112 17.92 -9.80 -5.88
N LEU A 113 16.84 -9.01 -5.71
CA LEU A 113 16.47 -7.98 -6.68
C LEU A 113 17.43 -6.80 -6.59
N LYS A 114 18.38 -6.73 -7.52
CA LYS A 114 19.29 -5.59 -7.68
C LYS A 114 18.50 -4.32 -7.99
N GLY A 115 18.76 -3.24 -7.24
CA GLY A 115 18.16 -1.91 -7.48
C GLY A 115 16.75 -1.68 -6.91
N PHE A 116 16.15 -2.66 -6.22
CA PHE A 116 14.80 -2.52 -5.65
C PHE A 116 14.71 -1.59 -4.43
N ASN A 117 15.86 -1.39 -3.76
CA ASN A 117 15.99 -0.55 -2.56
C ASN A 117 16.50 0.86 -2.85
N LEU A 118 16.46 1.31 -4.11
CA LEU A 118 16.81 2.68 -4.45
C LEU A 118 15.68 3.63 -4.05
N SER A 119 16.03 4.70 -3.35
CA SER A 119 15.17 5.87 -3.14
C SER A 119 15.54 6.96 -4.16
N PRO A 120 14.56 7.73 -4.66
CA PRO A 120 14.86 8.89 -5.49
C PRO A 120 15.67 9.91 -4.70
N LEU A 121 16.61 10.58 -5.39
CA LEU A 121 17.37 11.67 -4.80
C LEU A 121 16.44 12.83 -4.43
N THR A 122 16.63 13.39 -3.25
CA THR A 122 15.93 14.62 -2.83
C THR A 122 16.52 15.83 -3.55
N PRO A 123 15.76 16.93 -3.72
CA PRO A 123 16.29 18.15 -4.35
C PRO A 123 17.53 18.71 -3.64
N SER A 124 17.60 18.59 -2.32
CA SER A 124 18.78 18.97 -1.52
C SER A 124 19.99 18.09 -1.81
N GLU A 125 19.81 16.78 -1.95
CA GLU A 125 20.89 15.85 -2.30
C GLU A 125 21.36 16.10 -3.74
N LEU A 126 20.44 16.43 -4.65
CA LEU A 126 20.75 16.71 -6.05
C LEU A 126 21.60 17.98 -6.18
N ASN A 127 21.21 19.05 -5.50
CA ASN A 127 21.99 20.29 -5.46
C ASN A 127 23.37 20.08 -4.82
N SER A 128 23.48 19.17 -3.83
CA SER A 128 24.77 18.84 -3.21
C SER A 128 25.68 18.10 -4.17
N VAL A 129 25.14 17.16 -4.96
CA VAL A 129 25.87 16.46 -6.03
C VAL A 129 26.28 17.43 -7.13
N GLU A 130 25.40 18.35 -7.53
CA GLU A 130 25.68 19.36 -8.55
C GLU A 130 26.78 20.34 -8.10
N SER A 131 26.86 20.66 -6.80
CA SER A 131 27.94 21.50 -6.25
C SER A 131 29.31 20.80 -6.15
N LEU A 132 29.34 19.47 -6.24
CA LEU A 132 30.56 18.65 -6.19
C LEU A 132 31.12 18.29 -7.58
N LEU A 133 30.32 18.49 -8.63
CA LEU A 133 30.68 18.30 -10.05
C LEU A 133 31.27 19.58 -10.64
#